data_AF-A0A6G3DGK2-F1
#
_entry.id   AF-A0A6G3DGK2-F1
#
_cell.length_a   1.000
_cell.length_b   1.000
_cell.length_c   1.000
_cell.angle_alpha   90.00
_cell.angle_beta   90.00
_cell.angle_gamma   90.00
#
_symmetry.space_group_name_H-M   'P 1'
#
loop_
_entity.id
_entity.type
_entity.pdbx_description
1 polymer ?
#
loop_
_entity_poly.entity_id
_entity_poly.type
_entity_poly.pdbx_seq_one_letter_code
_entity_poly.pdbx_strand_id
1 'polypeptide(L)' 'MRISVVDVGSNTVRLMVADAEGGVPLPVHTAKWRLRLSEQVRP' A
#
# COMPACT_ATOMS: atom_id res chain seq x y z
N MET A 1 2.83 -13.33 12.33
CA MET A 1 3.89 -12.31 12.02
C MET A 1 3.30 -11.29 11.07
N ARG A 2 3.42 -9.98 11.32
CA ARG A 2 2.83 -8.98 10.42
C ARG A 2 3.80 -8.47 9.37
N ILE A 3 3.34 -8.43 8.13
CA ILE A 3 4.04 -7.82 7.00
C ILE A 3 3.20 -6.66 6.44
N SER A 4 3.87 -5.67 5.86
CA SER A 4 3.19 -4.56 5.20
C SER A 4 3.84 -4.23 3.88
N VAL A 5 3.01 -3.87 2.90
CA VAL A 5 3.44 -3.34 1.60
C VAL A 5 2.84 -1.96 1.42
N VAL A 6 3.69 -1.03 1.00
CA VAL A 6 3.28 0.29 0.51
C VAL A 6 3.54 0.34 -0.99
N ASP A 7 2.48 0.50 -1.77
CA ASP A 7 2.55 0.74 -3.20
C ASP A 7 2.33 2.23 -3.47
N VAL A 8 3.32 2.88 -4.07
CA VAL A 8 3.34 4.33 -4.34
C VAL A 8 3.24 4.55 -5.84
N GLY A 9 2.01 4.73 -6.32
CA GLY A 9 1.73 5.08 -7.70
C GLY A 9 1.61 6.59 -7.90
N SER A 10 1.73 7.02 -9.15
CA SER A 10 1.63 8.43 -9.58
C SER A 10 0.37 9.16 -9.12
N ASN A 11 -0.75 8.45 -8.93
CA ASN A 11 -2.01 9.05 -8.50
C ASN A 11 -2.49 8.56 -7.13
N THR A 12 -2.04 7.40 -6.68
CA THR A 12 -2.61 6.71 -5.53
C THR A 12 -1.52 6.00 -4.75
N VAL A 13 -1.58 6.12 -3.43
CA VAL A 13 -0.79 5.30 -2.50
C VAL A 13 -1.71 4.27 -1.85
N ARG A 14 -1.23 3.05 -1.73
CA ARG A 14 -1.93 1.95 -1.07
C ARG A 14 -1.07 1.38 0.03
N LEU A 15 -1.69 1.12 1.18
CA LEU A 15 -1.12 0.33 2.26
C LEU A 15 -1.91 -0.96 2.38
N MET A 16 -1.21 -2.09 2.46
CA MET A 16 -1.77 -3.36 2.91
C MET A 16 -0.92 -3.88 4.06
N VAL A 17 -1.58 -4.25 5.16
CA VAL A 17 -0.99 -5.02 6.25
C VAL A 17 -1.61 -6.40 6.22
N ALA A 18 -0.77 -7.43 6.23
CA ALA A 18 -1.20 -8.81 6.29
C ALA A 18 -0.59 -9.52 7.49
N ASP A 19 -1.36 -10.44 8.08
CA ASP A 19 -0.79 -11.45 8.96
C ASP A 19 -0.30 -12.62 8.11
N ALA A 20 0.98 -12.94 8.22
CA ALA A 20 1.67 -13.96 7.44
C ALA A 20 1.89 -15.28 8.20
N GLU A 21 1.25 -15.45 9.35
CA GLU A 21 1.30 -16.71 10.08
C GLU A 21 0.55 -17.82 9.32
N GLY A 22 1.13 -19.03 9.27
CA GLY A 22 0.49 -20.16 8.57
C GLY A 22 0.68 -20.22 7.05
N GLY A 23 1.56 -19.39 6.48
CA GLY A 23 2.08 -19.56 5.11
C GLY A 23 1.36 -18.78 4.01
N VAL A 24 0.11 -18.34 4.23
CA VAL A 24 -0.60 -17.45 3.30
C VAL A 24 -0.87 -16.12 3.99
N PRO A 25 -0.30 -15.00 3.52
CA PRO A 25 -0.59 -13.70 4.10
C PRO A 25 -2.06 -13.30 3.93
N LEU A 26 -2.76 -13.12 5.06
CA LEU A 26 -4.15 -12.69 5.10
C LEU A 26 -4.24 -11.18 5.36
N PRO A 27 -4.95 -10.39 4.53
CA PRO A 27 -5.11 -8.96 4.77
C PRO A 27 -5.85 -8.70 6.08
N VAL A 28 -5.24 -7.92 6.96
CA VAL A 28 -5.85 -7.47 8.23
C VAL A 28 -6.16 -5.97 8.21
N HIS A 29 -5.50 -5.22 7.33
CA HIS A 29 -5.81 -3.81 7.13
C HIS A 29 -5.46 -3.37 5.71
N THR A 30 -6.30 -2.53 5.13
CA THR A 30 -6.01 -1.85 3.87
C THR A 30 -6.38 -0.38 3.97
N ALA A 31 -5.60 0.46 3.30
CA ALA A 31 -5.89 1.87 3.16
C ALA A 31 -5.46 2.37 1.79
N LYS A 32 -6.17 3.38 1.28
CA LYS A 32 -5.97 3.96 -0.05
C LYS A 32 -6.12 5.46 0.02
N TRP A 33 -5.12 6.17 -0.49
CA TRP A 33 -5.14 7.63 -0.58
C TRP A 33 -4.91 8.08 -2.02
N ARG A 34 -5.75 9.01 -2.49
CA ARG A 34 -5.55 9.67 -3.78
C ARG A 34 -4.71 10.93 -3.55
N LEU A 35 -3.41 10.82 -3.82
CA LEU A 35 -2.45 11.90 -3.57
C LEU A 35 -2.02 12.66 -4.83
N ARG A 36 -2.32 12.13 -6.03
CA ARG A 36 -1.98 12.80 -7.31
C ARG A 36 -0.51 13.23 -7.40
N LEU A 37 0.39 12.39 -6.92
CA LEU A 37 1.83 12.68 -6.81
C LEU A 37 2.46 13.14 -8.13
N SER A 38 2.02 12.63 -9.29
CA SER A 38 2.51 13.08 -10.59
C SER A 38 2.24 14.55 -10.88
N GLU A 39 1.21 15.15 -10.29
CA GLU A 39 0.93 16.58 -10.45
C GLU A 39 1.99 17.45 -9.72
N GLN A 40 2.79 16.85 -8.84
CA GLN A 40 3.85 17.52 -8.08
C GLN A 40 5.23 17.41 -8.74
N VAL A 41 5.35 16.63 -9.82
CA VAL A 41 6.63 16.40 -10.51
C VAL A 41 6.60 17.16 -11.84
N ARG A 42 7.67 17.91 -12.12
CA ARG A 42 7.87 18.59 -13.41
C ARG A 42 8.64 17.67 -14.37
N PRO A 43 8.48 17.84 -15.70
CA PRO A 43 9.24 17.09 -16.71
C PRO A 43 10.75 17.20 -16.52
#